data_AF-A0A1X0T9F8-F1
#
_entry.id   AF-A0A1X0T9F8-F1
#
_cell.length_a   1.000
_cell.length_b   1.000
_cell.length_c   1.000
_cell.angle_alpha   90.00
_cell.angle_beta   90.00
_cell.angle_gamma   90.00
#
_symmetry.space_group_name_H-M   'P 1'
#
loop_
_entity.id
_entity.type
_entity.pdbx_description
1 polymer ?
#
loop_
_entity_poly.entity_id
_entity_poly.type
_entity_poly.pdbx_seq_one_letter_code
_entity_poly.pdbx_strand_id
1 'polypeptide(L)'
;MVDVGDDNPDWSDVPLAPLDYAAKLKATRARLAASQADFASLLQVPAATLRNWEQRRTKPDALGLTMIDLVYDDPEGMAERLPGKRVA
;
A
#
# COMPACT_ATOMS: atom_id res chain seq x y z
N MET A 1 -31.06 26.10 -24.97
CA MET A 1 -30.82 24.66 -24.82
C MET A 1 -29.32 24.51 -24.64
N VAL A 2 -28.83 24.36 -23.40
CA VAL A 2 -27.41 24.07 -23.19
C VAL A 2 -27.23 22.58 -23.44
N ASP A 3 -26.36 22.27 -24.40
CA ASP A 3 -25.88 20.91 -24.64
C ASP A 3 -25.05 20.52 -23.41
N VAL A 4 -25.69 19.83 -22.47
CA VAL A 4 -25.00 19.20 -21.34
C VAL A 4 -24.37 17.95 -21.92
N GLY A 5 -23.23 18.13 -22.59
CA GLY A 5 -22.40 17.03 -23.01
C GLY A 5 -22.17 16.12 -21.82
N ASP A 6 -22.35 14.82 -22.03
CA ASP A 6 -22.08 13.79 -21.03
C ASP A 6 -20.57 13.76 -20.76
N ASP A 7 -20.09 14.71 -19.95
CA ASP A 7 -18.70 14.87 -19.50
C ASP A 7 -18.28 13.74 -18.55
N ASN A 8 -19.12 12.73 -18.36
CA ASN A 8 -18.79 11.54 -17.59
C ASN A 8 -18.38 10.42 -18.57
N PRO A 9 -17.07 10.30 -18.88
CA PRO A 9 -16.60 9.28 -19.80
C PRO A 9 -16.92 7.88 -19.27
N ASP A 10 -17.15 6.95 -20.20
CA ASP A 10 -17.26 5.53 -19.86
C ASP A 10 -15.89 5.01 -19.38
N TRP A 11 -15.79 4.75 -18.08
CA TRP A 11 -14.56 4.29 -17.43
C TRP A 11 -14.32 2.78 -17.59
N SER A 12 -15.20 2.06 -18.30
CA SER A 12 -15.14 0.59 -18.43
C SER A 12 -13.93 0.10 -19.22
N ASP A 13 -13.42 0.91 -20.14
CA ASP A 13 -12.34 0.55 -21.08
C ASP A 13 -10.98 1.18 -20.72
N VAL A 14 -10.84 1.78 -19.54
CA VAL A 14 -9.58 2.40 -19.15
C VAL A 14 -8.60 1.34 -18.65
N PRO A 15 -7.43 1.14 -19.32
CA PRO A 15 -6.42 0.24 -18.82
C PRO A 15 -5.86 0.79 -17.51
N LEU A 16 -6.27 0.21 -16.38
CA LEU A 16 -5.80 0.62 -15.06
C LEU A 16 -4.31 0.33 -14.95
N ALA A 17 -3.54 1.37 -14.63
CA ALA A 17 -2.13 1.21 -14.32
C ALA A 17 -1.96 0.28 -13.09
N PRO A 18 -0.92 -0.56 -13.06
CA PRO A 18 -0.62 -1.37 -11.88
C PRO A 18 -0.47 -0.52 -10.63
N LEU A 19 -0.86 -1.07 -9.47
CA LEU A 19 -0.62 -0.41 -8.19
C LEU A 19 0.87 -0.20 -7.96
N ASP A 20 1.26 1.01 -7.60
CA ASP A 20 2.61 1.31 -7.17
C ASP A 20 2.87 0.89 -5.70
N TYR A 21 4.12 0.99 -5.25
CA TYR A 21 4.53 0.60 -3.91
C TYR A 21 3.74 1.29 -2.79
N ALA A 22 3.37 2.56 -2.99
CA ALA A 22 2.65 3.34 -1.99
C ALA A 22 1.18 2.90 -1.89
N ALA A 23 0.55 2.60 -3.03
CA ALA A 23 -0.80 2.06 -3.08
C ALA A 23 -0.85 0.64 -2.48
N LYS A 24 0.12 -0.21 -2.81
CA LYS A 24 0.27 -1.55 -2.21
C LYS A 24 0.37 -1.47 -0.68
N LEU A 25 1.28 -0.64 -0.14
CA LEU A 25 1.44 -0.43 1.30
C LEU A 25 0.13 -0.01 1.98
N LYS A 26 -0.59 0.96 1.42
CA LYS A 26 -1.86 1.43 2.00
C LYS A 26 -2.95 0.36 1.95
N ALA A 27 -3.04 -0.37 0.84
CA ALA A 27 -4.00 -1.45 0.67
C ALA A 27 -3.75 -2.59 1.66
N THR A 28 -2.49 -3.05 1.76
CA THR A 28 -2.08 -4.08 2.74
C THR A 28 -2.36 -3.64 4.17
N ARG A 29 -1.98 -2.40 4.54
CA ARG A 29 -2.23 -1.88 5.89
C ARG A 29 -3.71 -1.82 6.23
N ALA A 30 -4.54 -1.35 5.29
CA ALA A 30 -5.98 -1.29 5.46
C ALA A 30 -6.58 -2.70 5.60
N ARG A 31 -6.13 -3.66 4.79
CA ARG A 31 -6.55 -5.06 4.86
C ARG A 31 -6.22 -5.72 6.20
N LEU A 32 -5.06 -5.41 6.76
CA LEU A 32 -4.64 -5.90 8.09
C LEU A 32 -5.26 -5.12 9.25
N ALA A 33 -6.11 -4.11 9.00
CA ALA A 33 -6.66 -3.21 10.01
C ALA A 33 -5.60 -2.60 10.95
N ALA A 34 -4.38 -2.40 10.45
CA ALA A 34 -3.25 -1.98 11.26
C ALA A 34 -3.11 -0.45 11.28
N SER A 35 -2.72 0.09 12.44
CA SER A 35 -2.25 1.48 12.51
C SER A 35 -0.96 1.64 11.69
N GLN A 36 -0.60 2.88 11.33
CA GLN A 36 0.66 3.12 10.63
C GLN A 36 1.87 2.71 11.49
N ALA A 37 1.80 2.82 12.82
CA ALA A 37 2.88 2.43 13.72
C ALA A 37 3.03 0.90 13.83
N ASP A 38 1.91 0.18 13.88
CA ASP A 38 1.91 -1.28 13.96
C ASP A 38 2.39 -1.89 12.64
N PHE A 39 1.95 -1.35 11.52
CA PHE A 39 2.42 -1.81 10.20
C PHE A 39 3.91 -1.51 9.98
N ALA A 40 4.41 -0.36 10.45
CA ALA A 40 5.84 -0.08 10.43
C ALA A 40 6.65 -1.09 11.27
N SER A 41 6.11 -1.47 12.43
CA SER A 41 6.72 -2.48 13.31
C SER A 41 6.72 -3.87 12.66
N LEU A 42 5.64 -4.25 11.97
CA LEU A 42 5.53 -5.49 11.20
C LEU A 42 6.58 -5.55 10.08
N LEU A 43 6.75 -4.46 9.34
CA LEU A 43 7.74 -4.33 8.27
C LEU A 43 9.17 -4.09 8.77
N GLN A 44 9.35 -3.95 10.09
CA GLN A 44 10.63 -3.61 10.73
C GLN A 44 11.31 -2.36 10.16
N VAL A 45 10.51 -1.34 9.84
CA VAL A 45 11.00 -0.02 9.38
C VAL A 45 10.59 1.08 10.34
N PRO A 46 11.32 2.20 10.42
CA PRO A 46 10.86 3.36 11.17
C PRO A 46 9.50 3.86 10.65
N ALA A 47 8.59 4.26 11.55
CA ALA A 47 7.28 4.79 11.16
C ALA A 47 7.39 6.00 10.20
N ALA A 48 8.41 6.84 10.38
CA ALA A 48 8.70 7.95 9.46
C ALA A 48 9.06 7.47 8.05
N THR A 49 9.79 6.35 7.93
CA THR A 49 10.13 5.72 6.65
C THR A 49 8.88 5.20 5.97
N LEU A 50 8.04 4.43 6.68
CA LEU A 50 6.76 3.94 6.13
C LEU A 50 5.88 5.11 5.67
N ARG A 51 5.75 6.17 6.48
CA ARG A 51 4.98 7.36 6.12
C ARG A 51 5.52 8.03 4.85
N ASN A 52 6.84 8.16 4.72
CA ASN A 52 7.46 8.73 3.53
C ASN A 52 7.18 7.88 2.29
N TRP A 53 7.23 6.56 2.40
CA TRP A 53 6.88 5.64 1.31
C TRP A 53 5.40 5.72 0.93
N GLU A 54 4.48 5.64 1.90
CA GLU A 54 3.03 5.77 1.64
C GLU A 54 2.66 7.13 1.00
N GLN A 55 3.47 8.17 1.24
CA GLN A 55 3.30 9.51 0.67
C GLN A 55 4.15 9.76 -0.58
N ARG A 56 4.90 8.76 -1.08
CA ARG A 56 5.81 8.87 -2.23
C ARG A 56 6.88 9.97 -2.08
N ARG A 57 7.24 10.32 -0.84
CA ARG A 57 8.30 11.30 -0.54
C ARG A 57 9.68 10.73 -0.78
N THR A 58 9.83 9.41 -0.59
CA THR A 58 11.04 8.66 -0.90
C THR A 58 10.65 7.34 -1.56
N LYS A 59 11.51 6.85 -2.44
CA LYS A 59 11.36 5.52 -3.05
C LYS A 59 12.01 4.47 -2.13
N PRO A 60 11.36 3.33 -1.85
CA PRO A 60 12.02 2.18 -1.24
C PRO A 60 13.19 1.71 -2.12
N ASP A 61 14.21 1.11 -1.50
CA ASP A 61 15.28 0.45 -2.24
C ASP A 61 14.79 -0.88 -2.84
N ALA A 62 15.67 -1.61 -3.54
CA ALA A 62 15.30 -2.86 -4.20
C ALA A 62 14.75 -3.90 -3.22
N LEU A 63 15.36 -4.05 -2.04
CA LEU A 63 14.89 -4.99 -1.02
C LEU A 63 13.54 -4.55 -0.44
N GLY A 64 13.37 -3.26 -0.17
CA GLY A 64 12.11 -2.68 0.29
C GLY A 64 10.98 -2.90 -0.71
N LEU A 65 11.24 -2.76 -2.01
CA LEU A 65 10.25 -3.08 -3.06
C LEU A 65 9.84 -4.55 -3.04
N THR A 66 10.82 -5.47 -3.00
CA THR A 66 10.54 -6.91 -2.88
C THR A 66 9.71 -7.24 -1.66
N MET A 67 10.04 -6.65 -0.50
CA MET A 67 9.28 -6.85 0.73
C MET A 67 7.83 -6.35 0.59
N ILE A 68 7.63 -5.18 -0.01
CA ILE A 68 6.31 -4.60 -0.26
C ILE A 68 5.46 -5.53 -1.15
N ASP A 69 6.06 -6.10 -2.20
CA ASP A 69 5.37 -7.04 -3.07
C ASP A 69 4.97 -8.32 -2.31
N LEU A 70 5.87 -8.90 -1.53
CA LEU A 70 5.59 -10.10 -0.73
C LEU A 70 4.45 -9.88 0.29
N VAL A 71 4.48 -8.78 1.04
CA VAL A 71 3.41 -8.48 2.01
C VAL A 71 2.10 -8.06 1.34
N TYR A 72 2.15 -7.59 0.10
CA TYR A 72 0.95 -7.30 -0.69
C TYR A 72 0.30 -8.58 -1.21
N ASP A 73 1.11 -9.55 -1.65
CA ASP A 73 0.64 -10.81 -2.22
C ASP A 73 0.06 -11.77 -1.15
N ASP A 74 0.62 -11.79 0.07
CA ASP A 74 0.11 -12.58 1.21
C ASP A 74 0.10 -11.76 2.52
N PRO A 75 -0.84 -10.80 2.69
CA PRO A 75 -0.87 -9.91 3.86
C PRO A 75 -0.94 -10.66 5.19
N GLU A 76 -1.91 -11.57 5.33
CA GLU A 76 -2.17 -12.29 6.57
C GLU A 76 -1.05 -13.28 6.89
N GLY A 77 -0.59 -14.06 5.89
CA GLY A 77 0.48 -15.03 6.10
C GLY A 77 1.84 -14.36 6.32
N MET A 78 2.10 -13.19 5.73
CA MET A 78 3.32 -12.43 6.05
C MET A 78 3.24 -11.80 7.44
N ALA A 79 2.06 -11.31 7.86
CA ALA A 79 1.86 -10.82 9.23
C ALA A 79 2.05 -11.92 10.28
N GLU A 80 1.71 -13.18 9.97
CA GLU A 80 1.96 -14.31 10.87
C GLU A 80 3.44 -14.67 10.97
N ARG A 81 4.18 -14.61 9.85
CA ARG A 81 5.59 -15.02 9.75
C ARG A 81 6.57 -13.96 10.23
N LEU A 82 6.25 -12.68 10.04
CA LEU A 82 7.14 -11.59 10.39
C LEU A 82 7.16 -11.40 11.91
N PRO A 83 8.35 -11.25 12.52
CA PRO A 83 8.52 -11.22 13.97
C PRO A 83 8.09 -9.89 14.61
N GLY A 84 7.50 -8.97 13.86
CA GLY A 84 7.02 -7.69 14.38
C GLY A 84 6.10 -7.93 15.59
N LYS A 85 6.28 -7.15 16.66
CA LYS A 85 5.51 -7.30 17.90
C LYS A 85 4.02 -7.44 17.55
N ARG A 86 3.47 -8.63 17.77
CA ARG A 86 2.02 -8.87 17.70
C ARG A 86 1.36 -7.87 18.62
N VAL A 87 0.57 -6.97 18.05
CA VAL A 87 -0.28 -6.07 18.82
C VAL A 87 -1.34 -6.99 19.46
N ALA A 88 -1.37 -7.01 20.78
CA ALA A 88 -2.34 -7.77 21.56
C ALA A 88 -3.74 -7.17 21.43
#